data_AF-A0A9D7ABD9-F1
#
_entry.id   AF-A0A9D7ABD9-F1
#
_cell.length_a   1.000
_cell.length_b   1.000
_cell.length_c   1.000
_cell.angle_alpha   90.00
_cell.angle_beta   90.00
_cell.angle_gamma   90.00
#
_symmetry.space_group_name_H-M   'P 1'
#
loop_
_entity.id
_entity.type
_entity.pdbx_description
1 polymer ?
#
loop_
_entity_poly.entity_id
_entity_poly.type
_entity_poly.pdbx_seq_one_letter_code
_entity_poly.pdbx_strand_id
1 'polypeptide(L)'
;MNFDVVVFAVSLNFIAMSLLLVAACLTWATVWFWKSARPEPDSLAPLEVMSQRDFAEADDAERKQMLNSVRAMPVIDRATESPETN
;
A
#
# COMPACT_ATOMS: atom_id res chain seq x y z
N MET A 1 49.34 1.47 33.00
CA MET A 1 48.10 1.14 32.23
C MET A 1 48.52 0.28 31.06
N ASN A 2 47.89 -0.89 30.88
CA ASN A 2 48.20 -1.81 29.79
C ASN A 2 47.65 -1.21 28.48
N PHE A 3 48.54 -0.67 27.63
CA PHE A 3 48.19 -0.02 26.37
C PHE A 3 47.32 -0.92 25.46
N ASP A 4 47.64 -2.22 25.42
CA ASP A 4 46.90 -3.21 24.63
C ASP A 4 45.43 -3.33 25.05
N VAL A 5 45.15 -3.24 26.35
CA VAL A 5 43.78 -3.30 26.89
C VAL A 5 42.98 -2.08 26.46
N VAL A 6 43.60 -0.90 26.42
CA VAL A 6 42.96 0.34 25.99
C VAL A 6 42.63 0.28 24.50
N VAL A 7 43.57 -0.17 23.66
CA VAL A 7 43.36 -0.29 22.21
C VAL A 7 42.25 -1.29 21.89
N PHE A 8 42.22 -2.43 22.59
CA PHE A 8 41.17 -3.43 22.43
C PHE A 8 39.78 -2.87 22.82
N ALA A 9 39.68 -2.19 23.96
CA ALA A 9 38.43 -1.60 24.43
C ALA A 9 37.92 -0.52 23.47
N VAL A 10 38.80 0.34 22.96
CA VAL A 10 38.43 1.39 21.99
C VAL A 10 37.92 0.75 20.71
N SER A 11 38.64 -0.23 20.16
CA SER A 11 38.25 -0.94 18.93
C SER A 11 36.89 -1.62 19.05
N LEU A 12 36.64 -2.29 20.18
CA LEU A 12 35.36 -2.97 20.43
C LEU A 12 34.18 -1.97 20.48
N ASN A 13 34.36 -0.82 21.11
CA ASN A 13 33.32 0.22 21.16
C ASN A 13 32.99 0.76 19.76
N PHE A 14 34.00 0.99 18.91
CA PHE A 14 33.76 1.42 17.53
C PHE A 14 32.96 0.39 16.73
N ILE A 15 33.28 -0.89 16.88
CA ILE A 15 32.56 -1.99 16.22
C ILE A 15 31.12 -2.07 16.75
N ALA A 16 30.93 -1.99 18.06
CA ALA A 16 29.59 -2.01 18.66
C ALA A 16 28.74 -0.83 18.16
N MET A 17 29.32 0.37 18.11
CA MET A 17 28.63 1.58 17.66
C MET A 17 28.25 1.50 16.18
N SER A 18 29.14 0.99 15.33
CA SER A 18 28.85 0.83 13.90
C SER A 18 27.74 -0.20 13.65
N LEU A 19 27.77 -1.32 14.39
CA LEU A 19 26.72 -2.33 14.31
C LEU A 19 25.35 -1.79 14.73
N LEU A 20 25.33 -0.95 15.77
CA LEU A 20 24.11 -0.32 16.27
C LEU A 20 23.54 0.67 15.25
N LEU A 21 24.41 1.46 14.58
CA LEU A 21 23.99 2.34 13.49
C LEU A 21 23.41 1.55 12.30
N VAL A 22 24.03 0.43 11.91
CA VAL A 22 23.50 -0.43 10.85
C VAL A 22 22.12 -0.98 11.22
N ALA A 23 21.95 -1.45 12.46
CA ALA A 23 20.67 -1.94 12.95
C ALA A 23 19.59 -0.84 12.90
N ALA A 24 19.90 0.38 13.36
CA ALA A 24 18.98 1.51 13.33
C ALA A 24 18.58 1.89 11.90
N CYS A 25 19.54 1.95 10.97
CA CYS A 25 19.29 2.19 9.55
C CYS A 25 18.38 1.12 8.95
N LEU A 26 18.62 -0.15 9.26
CA LEU A 26 17.81 -1.26 8.75
C LEU A 26 16.38 -1.20 9.28
N THR A 27 16.20 -0.95 10.59
CA THR A 27 14.88 -0.77 11.20
C THR A 27 14.13 0.39 10.56
N TRP A 28 14.80 1.53 10.35
CA TRP A 28 14.20 2.67 9.66
C TRP A 28 13.78 2.29 8.25
N ALA A 29 14.69 1.70 7.46
CA ALA A 29 14.42 1.30 6.09
C ALA A 29 13.23 0.34 6.00
N THR A 30 13.14 -0.63 6.92
CA THR A 30 11.99 -1.51 7.03
C THR A 30 10.70 -0.72 7.29
N VAL A 31 10.65 0.14 8.31
CA VAL A 31 9.45 0.94 8.62
C VAL A 31 9.05 1.84 7.45
N TRP A 32 10.03 2.48 6.82
CA TRP A 32 9.82 3.31 5.64
C TRP A 32 9.29 2.50 4.46
N PHE A 33 9.82 1.30 4.23
CA PHE A 33 9.32 0.37 3.23
C PHE A 33 7.85 0.02 3.48
N TRP A 34 7.46 -0.30 4.71
CA TRP A 34 6.04 -0.58 5.03
C TRP A 34 5.13 0.61 4.77
N LYS A 35 5.59 1.84 5.03
CA LYS A 35 4.82 3.05 4.71
C LYS A 35 4.76 3.32 3.22
N SER A 36 5.87 3.14 2.50
CA SER A 36 5.96 3.45 1.06
C SER A 36 5.38 2.35 0.18
N ALA A 37 5.28 1.11 0.67
CA ALA A 37 4.64 -0.04 0.03
C ALA A 37 3.11 -0.03 0.17
N ARG A 38 2.54 1.07 0.69
CA ARG A 38 1.13 1.44 0.56
C ARG A 38 0.91 2.49 -0.56
N PRO A 39 1.49 2.41 -1.78
CA PRO A 39 0.85 3.08 -2.90
C PRO A 39 -0.44 2.31 -3.13
N GLU A 40 -1.57 2.90 -2.78
CA GLU A 40 -2.89 2.38 -3.12
C GLU A 40 -2.87 1.98 -4.60
N PRO A 41 -3.01 0.69 -4.91
CA PRO A 41 -3.21 0.29 -6.28
C PRO A 41 -4.63 0.72 -6.65
N ASP A 42 -4.74 1.75 -7.48
CA ASP A 42 -5.97 2.22 -8.15
C ASP A 42 -6.77 1.08 -8.85
N SER A 43 -6.18 -0.12 -8.94
CA SER A 43 -6.80 -1.35 -9.46
C SER A 43 -7.62 -2.15 -8.44
N LEU A 44 -7.54 -1.85 -7.13
CA LEU A 44 -8.32 -2.51 -6.06
C LEU A 44 -9.46 -1.64 -5.50
N ALA A 45 -9.61 -0.38 -5.96
CA ALA A 45 -10.68 0.53 -5.54
C ALA A 45 -12.10 -0.09 -5.62
N PRO A 46 -12.47 -0.91 -6.63
CA PRO A 46 -13.78 -1.58 -6.63
C PRO A 46 -13.92 -2.68 -5.56
N LEU A 47 -12.81 -3.32 -5.15
CA LEU A 47 -12.81 -4.38 -4.14
C LEU A 47 -12.85 -3.83 -2.71
N GLU A 48 -12.26 -2.64 -2.48
CA GLU A 48 -12.34 -1.91 -1.22
C GLU A 48 -13.77 -1.44 -0.93
N VAL A 49 -14.51 -1.04 -1.97
CA VAL A 49 -15.95 -0.74 -1.86
C VAL A 49 -16.75 -1.97 -1.47
N MET A 50 -16.44 -3.17 -1.97
CA MET A 50 -17.13 -4.41 -1.59
C MET A 50 -16.77 -4.93 -0.19
N SER A 51 -15.60 -4.60 0.34
CA SER A 51 -15.16 -4.98 1.69
C SER A 51 -15.71 -4.05 2.78
N GLN A 52 -16.28 -2.89 2.40
CA GLN A 52 -16.82 -1.93 3.35
C GLN A 52 -18.17 -2.41 3.90
N ARG A 53 -18.35 -2.24 5.22
CA ARG A 53 -19.58 -2.62 5.93
C ARG A 53 -20.81 -1.90 5.35
N ASP A 54 -20.62 -0.70 4.83
CA ASP A 54 -21.66 0.10 4.20
C ASP A 54 -22.16 -0.49 2.87
N PHE A 55 -21.34 -1.26 2.13
CA PHE A 55 -21.77 -1.94 0.90
C PHE A 55 -22.49 -3.27 1.15
N ALA A 56 -22.19 -3.90 2.29
CA ALA A 56 -22.94 -5.05 2.78
C ALA A 56 -24.36 -4.65 3.25
N GLU A 57 -24.52 -3.42 3.72
CA GLU A 57 -25.77 -2.87 4.23
C GLU A 57 -26.56 -2.06 3.17
N ALA A 58 -25.92 -1.61 2.08
CA ALA A 58 -26.54 -0.86 1.00
C ALA A 58 -27.47 -1.71 0.09
N ASP A 59 -28.57 -1.10 -0.34
CA ASP A 59 -29.55 -1.67 -1.27
C ASP A 59 -28.98 -1.79 -2.71
N ASP A 60 -29.55 -2.67 -3.53
CA ASP A 60 -29.04 -3.02 -4.86
C ASP A 60 -28.96 -1.84 -5.82
N ALA A 61 -29.78 -0.80 -5.63
CA ALA A 61 -29.73 0.43 -6.41
C ALA A 61 -28.52 1.32 -6.05
N GLU A 62 -28.25 1.46 -4.75
CA GLU A 62 -27.16 2.29 -4.21
C GLU A 62 -25.80 1.62 -4.48
N ARG A 63 -25.76 0.29 -4.37
CA ARG A 63 -24.63 -0.55 -4.77
C ARG A 63 -24.20 -0.32 -6.22
N LYS A 64 -25.17 -0.24 -7.14
CA LYS A 64 -24.92 0.03 -8.56
C LYS A 64 -24.41 1.44 -8.80
N GLN A 65 -24.87 2.42 -8.02
CA GLN A 65 -24.44 3.81 -8.13
C GLN A 65 -22.98 3.97 -7.69
N MET A 66 -22.59 3.33 -6.58
CA MET A 66 -21.21 3.31 -6.09
C MET A 66 -20.24 2.60 -7.06
N LEU A 67 -20.70 1.54 -7.74
CA LEU A 67 -19.90 0.87 -8.79
C LEU A 67 -19.80 1.69 -10.08
N ASN A 68 -20.82 2.50 -10.39
CA ASN A 68 -20.82 3.35 -11.58
C ASN A 68 -19.89 4.56 -11.43
N SER A 69 -19.74 5.12 -10.22
CA SER A 69 -18.84 6.27 -9.97
C SER A 69 -17.36 5.94 -10.13
N VAL A 70 -16.97 4.66 -10.03
CA VAL A 70 -15.57 4.20 -10.16
C VAL A 70 -15.27 3.66 -11.57
N ARG A 71 -16.27 3.55 -12.45
CA ARG A 71 -16.07 3.07 -13.83
C ARG A 71 -15.40 4.16 -14.67
N ALA A 72 -14.07 4.08 -14.81
CA ALA A 72 -13.24 4.97 -15.64
C ALA A 72 -13.43 4.81 -17.17
N MET A 73 -14.58 4.28 -17.63
CA MET A 73 -14.83 4.04 -19.05
C MET A 73 -16.16 4.68 -19.44
N PRO A 74 -16.18 5.63 -20.40
CA PRO A 74 -17.43 6.17 -20.91
C PRO A 74 -18.23 5.01 -21.49
N VAL A 75 -19.50 4.94 -21.12
CA VAL A 75 -20.49 4.04 -21.72
C VAL A 75 -20.47 4.33 -23.23
N ILE A 76 -19.71 3.51 -23.98
CA ILE A 76 -19.82 3.46 -25.43
C ILE A 76 -21.20 2.88 -25.69
N ASP A 77 -22.08 3.79 -26.08
CA ASP A 77 -23.32 3.61 -26.83
C ASP A 77 -23.37 2.27 -27.60
N ARG A 78 -24.06 1.27 -27.04
CA ARG A 78 -24.38 -0.01 -27.70
C ARG A 78 -25.85 -0.39 -27.56
N ALA A 79 -26.76 0.58 -27.65
CA ALA A 79 -28.19 0.28 -27.56
C ALA A 79 -29.11 1.14 -28.45
N THR A 80 -28.58 1.85 -29.45
CA THR A 80 -29.43 2.61 -30.40
C THR A 80 -29.27 2.26 -31.87
N GLU A 81 -28.67 1.11 -32.23
CA GLU A 81 -28.81 0.64 -33.61
C GLU A 81 -29.00 -0.88 -33.70
N SER A 82 -30.27 -1.27 -33.59
CA SER A 82 -30.96 -2.30 -34.39
C SER A 82 -31.94 -3.09 -33.53
N PRO A 83 -33.24 -2.85 -33.75
CA PRO A 83 -34.14 -3.95 -33.97
C PRO A 83 -34.77 -3.79 -35.35
N GLU A 84 -34.33 -4.64 -36.26
CA GLU A 84 -35.14 -5.06 -37.40
C GLU A 84 -36.46 -5.61 -36.88
N THR A 85 -37.60 -5.00 -37.24
CA THR A 85 -38.89 -5.72 -37.37
C THR A 85 -39.89 -4.94 -38.22
N ASN A 86 -40.21 -5.55 -39.37
CA ASN A 86 -41.37 -5.38 -40.29
C ASN A 86 -41.44 -4.13 -41.18
#